data_AF-A0AA91F067-F1
#
_entry.id   AF-A0AA91F067-F1
#
_cell.length_a   1.000
_cell.length_b   1.000
_cell.length_c   1.000
_cell.angle_alpha   90.00
_cell.angle_beta   90.00
_cell.angle_gamma   90.00
#
_symmetry.space_group_name_H-M   'P 1'
#
loop_
_entity.id
_entity.type
_entity.pdbx_description
1 polymer ?
#
loop_
_entity_poly.entity_id
_entity_poly.type
_entity_poly.pdbx_seq_one_letter_code
_entity_poly.pdbx_strand_id
1 'polypeptide(L)'
;MTSPVLRVTPVSLRELAERCTSLSDQVAPALPAAAAPTWQATGTAASNVNTGASTAATTMRGRMTASSRKLTTAAHDYEAMDNAGAATLAAVPQHGAGLIPLVARSGADGGAGGLGTPR
;
A
#
# COMPACT_ATOMS: atom_id res chain seq x y z
N MET A 1 15.68 -7.83 20.00
CA MET A 1 15.55 -7.20 18.67
C MET A 1 14.19 -6.54 18.61
N THR A 2 14.13 -5.21 18.53
CA THR A 2 12.89 -4.47 18.33
C THR A 2 12.50 -4.59 16.86
N SER A 3 11.47 -5.36 16.54
CA SER A 3 10.88 -5.33 15.21
C SER A 3 10.38 -3.90 14.94
N PRO A 4 10.75 -3.26 13.84
CA PRO A 4 10.18 -1.97 13.50
C PRO A 4 8.68 -2.13 13.32
N VAL A 5 7.89 -1.35 14.07
CA VAL A 5 6.45 -1.27 13.88
C VAL A 5 6.22 -0.63 12.51
N LEU A 6 5.80 -1.43 11.54
CA LEU A 6 5.49 -0.96 10.20
C LEU A 6 4.20 -0.16 10.25
N ARG A 7 4.28 1.17 10.39
CA ARG A 7 3.14 2.03 10.09
C ARG A 7 3.01 2.06 8.57
N VAL A 8 1.97 1.40 8.03
CA VAL A 8 1.74 1.32 6.58
C VAL A 8 1.20 2.67 6.11
N THR A 9 2.06 3.44 5.47
CA THR A 9 1.74 4.70 4.80
C THR A 9 2.38 4.67 3.41
N PRO A 10 1.87 5.40 2.42
CA PRO A 10 2.52 5.48 1.10
C PRO A 10 4.01 5.87 1.20
N VAL A 11 4.34 6.79 2.11
CA VAL A 11 5.72 7.23 2.37
C VAL A 11 6.59 6.09 2.90
N SER A 12 6.17 5.39 3.96
CA SER A 12 6.96 4.30 4.54
C SER A 12 7.13 3.11 3.58
N LEU A 13 6.16 2.87 2.68
CA LEU A 13 6.28 1.87 1.63
C LEU A 13 7.33 2.26 0.58
N ARG A 14 7.39 3.54 0.17
CA ARG A 14 8.42 4.04 -0.75
C ARG A 14 9.81 4.00 -0.13
N GLU A 15 9.96 4.42 1.12
CA GLU A 15 11.24 4.33 1.84
C GLU A 15 11.72 2.87 1.91
N LEU A 16 10.82 1.93 2.15
CA LEU A 16 11.17 0.51 2.15
C LEU A 16 11.53 0.00 0.75
N ALA A 17 10.84 0.47 -0.29
CA ALA A 17 11.18 0.14 -1.68
C ALA A 17 12.58 0.64 -2.07
N GLU A 18 12.93 1.86 -1.68
CA GLU A 18 14.26 2.43 -1.88
C GLU A 18 15.32 1.64 -1.13
N ARG A 19 15.06 1.25 0.12
CA ARG A 19 15.97 0.37 0.89
C ARG A 19 16.16 -0.98 0.22
N CYS A 20 15.09 -1.60 -0.28
CA CYS A 20 15.18 -2.85 -1.04
C CYS A 20 16.03 -2.67 -2.31
N THR A 21 15.91 -1.54 -2.99
CA THR A 21 16.70 -1.23 -4.19
C THR A 21 18.18 -1.05 -3.83
N SER A 22 18.48 -0.22 -2.83
CA SER A 22 19.85 -0.01 -2.33
C SER A 22 20.50 -1.32 -1.84
N LEU A 23 19.77 -2.15 -1.11
CA LEU A 23 20.27 -3.46 -0.68
C LEU A 23 20.52 -4.39 -1.87
N SER A 24 19.68 -4.32 -2.90
CA SER A 24 19.91 -5.08 -4.13
C SER A 24 21.15 -4.63 -4.88
N ASP A 25 21.50 -3.34 -4.84
CA ASP A 25 22.71 -2.81 -5.47
C ASP A 25 23.98 -3.14 -4.69
N GLN A 26 23.87 -3.33 -3.38
CA GLN A 26 24.97 -3.77 -2.52
C GLN A 26 25.32 -5.25 -2.68
N VAL A 27 24.44 -6.07 -3.27
CA VAL A 27 24.78 -7.47 -3.54
C VAL A 27 25.81 -7.53 -4.67
N ALA A 28 26.99 -8.06 -4.33
CA ALA A 28 28.12 -8.20 -5.23
C ALA A 28 27.71 -8.80 -6.59
N PRO A 29 28.24 -8.27 -7.71
CA PRO A 29 28.02 -8.85 -9.03
C PRO A 29 28.48 -10.31 -9.08
N ALA A 30 27.85 -11.10 -9.94
CA ALA A 30 28.29 -12.45 -10.24
C ALA A 30 29.75 -12.44 -10.70
N LEU A 31 30.58 -13.24 -10.05
CA LEU A 31 32.00 -13.39 -10.39
C LEU A 31 32.12 -14.35 -11.58
N PRO A 32 32.96 -14.05 -12.59
CA PRO A 32 33.16 -14.94 -13.72
C PRO A 32 33.74 -16.28 -13.26
N ALA A 33 33.27 -17.37 -13.87
CA ALA A 33 33.82 -18.70 -13.60
C ALA A 33 35.26 -18.77 -14.12
N ALA A 34 36.22 -19.00 -13.22
CA ALA A 34 37.58 -19.31 -13.62
C ALA A 34 37.65 -20.76 -14.13
N ALA A 35 38.20 -20.97 -15.33
CA ALA A 35 38.47 -22.31 -15.83
C ALA A 35 39.67 -22.88 -15.08
N ALA A 36 39.46 -23.96 -14.33
CA ALA A 36 40.55 -24.72 -13.71
C ALA A 36 40.94 -25.91 -14.60
N PRO A 37 42.22 -26.27 -14.68
CA PRO A 37 42.63 -27.52 -15.30
C PRO A 37 41.91 -28.72 -14.67
N THR A 38 41.49 -29.69 -15.47
CA THR A 38 40.70 -30.85 -15.01
C THR A 38 41.40 -31.73 -13.97
N TRP A 39 42.73 -31.65 -13.88
CA TRP A 39 43.51 -32.32 -12.85
C TRP A 39 43.51 -31.59 -11.50
N GLN A 40 43.05 -30.33 -11.44
CA GLN A 40 42.90 -29.58 -10.19
C GLN A 40 41.47 -29.71 -9.63
N ALA A 41 41.29 -30.72 -8.77
CA ALA A 41 40.04 -30.92 -8.04
C ALA A 41 39.60 -29.66 -7.25
N THR A 42 40.55 -28.96 -6.62
CA THR A 42 40.28 -27.73 -5.85
C THR A 42 39.78 -26.58 -6.73
N GLY A 43 40.31 -26.45 -7.95
CA GLY A 43 39.88 -25.42 -8.89
C GLY A 43 38.45 -25.65 -9.38
N THR A 44 38.09 -26.90 -9.70
CA THR A 44 36.71 -27.27 -10.02
C THR A 44 35.75 -27.02 -8.85
N ALA A 45 36.17 -27.36 -7.62
CA ALA A 45 35.37 -27.08 -6.43
C ALA A 45 35.15 -25.58 -6.21
N ALA A 46 36.19 -24.75 -6.37
CA ALA A 46 36.09 -23.30 -6.27
C ALA A 46 35.14 -22.71 -7.32
N SER A 47 35.21 -23.17 -8.58
CA SER A 47 34.32 -22.70 -9.64
C SER A 47 32.86 -23.08 -9.43
N ASN A 48 32.59 -24.25 -8.85
CA ASN A 48 31.23 -24.66 -8.46
C ASN A 48 30.67 -23.78 -7.34
N VAL A 49 31.47 -23.51 -6.30
CA VAL A 49 31.09 -22.59 -5.21
C VAL A 49 30.82 -21.19 -5.77
N ASN A 50 31.69 -20.69 -6.64
CA ASN A 50 31.53 -19.38 -7.27
C ASN A 50 30.22 -19.28 -8.10
N THR A 51 29.91 -20.34 -8.86
CA THR A 51 28.67 -20.42 -9.64
C THR A 51 27.43 -20.44 -8.74
N GLY A 52 27.48 -21.21 -7.66
CA GLY A 52 26.41 -21.26 -6.66
C GLY A 52 26.20 -19.91 -5.97
N ALA A 53 27.28 -19.27 -5.52
CA ALA A 53 27.25 -17.96 -4.90
C ALA A 53 26.69 -16.89 -5.84
N SER A 54 27.11 -16.88 -7.11
CA SER A 54 26.62 -15.96 -8.13
C SER A 54 25.13 -16.15 -8.43
N THR A 55 24.66 -17.40 -8.47
CA THR A 55 23.25 -17.73 -8.66
C THR A 55 22.40 -17.25 -7.47
N ALA A 56 22.88 -17.50 -6.25
CA ALA A 56 22.22 -17.04 -5.04
C ALA A 56 22.15 -15.49 -4.98
N ALA A 57 23.26 -14.82 -5.29
CA ALA A 57 23.33 -13.36 -5.37
C ALA A 57 22.33 -12.79 -6.39
N THR A 58 22.27 -13.36 -7.60
CA THR A 58 21.32 -12.94 -8.65
C THR A 58 19.87 -13.13 -8.17
N THR A 59 19.57 -14.26 -7.55
CA THR A 59 18.23 -14.55 -7.01
C THR A 59 17.85 -13.56 -5.91
N MET A 60 18.78 -13.26 -5.00
CA MET A 60 18.58 -12.27 -3.93
C MET A 60 18.31 -10.88 -4.50
N ARG A 61 19.11 -10.41 -5.46
CA ARG A 61 18.87 -9.13 -6.16
C ARG A 61 17.49 -9.11 -6.79
N GLY A 62 17.15 -10.15 -7.56
CA GLY A 62 15.85 -10.26 -8.22
C GLY A 62 14.67 -10.18 -7.25
N ARG A 63 14.76 -10.87 -6.10
CA ARG A 63 13.73 -10.81 -5.05
C ARG A 63 13.61 -9.41 -4.43
N MET A 64 14.72 -8.75 -4.13
CA MET A 64 14.71 -7.40 -3.56
C MET A 64 14.14 -6.37 -4.55
N THR A 65 14.53 -6.43 -5.82
CA THR A 65 13.96 -5.57 -6.87
C THR A 65 12.47 -5.85 -7.09
N ALA A 66 12.03 -7.11 -7.00
CA ALA A 66 10.60 -7.45 -7.09
C ALA A 66 9.81 -6.93 -5.88
N SER A 67 10.36 -7.04 -4.66
CA SER A 67 9.76 -6.46 -3.45
C SER A 67 9.66 -4.95 -3.54
N SER A 68 10.72 -4.27 -3.99
CA SER A 68 10.73 -2.83 -4.22
C SER A 68 9.58 -2.41 -5.14
N ARG A 69 9.41 -3.06 -6.29
CA ARG A 69 8.31 -2.80 -7.22
C ARG A 69 6.94 -2.98 -6.59
N LYS A 70 6.72 -4.07 -5.85
CA LYS A 70 5.44 -4.32 -5.15
C LYS A 70 5.11 -3.25 -4.13
N LEU A 71 6.11 -2.80 -3.37
CA LEU A 71 5.95 -1.75 -2.36
C LEU A 71 5.61 -0.40 -3.01
N THR A 72 6.26 -0.05 -4.12
CA THR A 72 5.96 1.16 -4.88
C THR A 72 4.54 1.13 -5.47
N THR A 73 4.11 0.01 -6.04
CA THR A 73 2.74 -0.16 -6.53
C THR A 73 1.74 -0.02 -5.38
N ALA A 74 1.97 -0.70 -4.26
CA ALA A 74 1.10 -0.59 -3.10
C ALA A 74 0.99 0.86 -2.59
N ALA A 75 2.09 1.61 -2.55
CA ALA A 75 2.07 3.02 -2.16
C ALA A 75 1.15 3.85 -3.08
N HIS A 76 1.25 3.64 -4.40
CA HIS A 76 0.39 4.30 -5.38
C HIS A 76 -1.08 3.91 -5.21
N ASP A 77 -1.37 2.63 -4.99
CA ASP A 77 -2.75 2.14 -4.81
C ASP A 77 -3.38 2.73 -3.54
N TYR A 78 -2.63 2.84 -2.44
CA TYR A 78 -3.10 3.49 -1.22
C TYR A 78 -3.44 4.97 -1.45
N GLU A 79 -2.61 5.71 -2.17
CA GLU A 79 -2.90 7.12 -2.51
C GLU A 79 -4.11 7.26 -3.42
N ALA A 80 -4.26 6.38 -4.41
CA ALA A 80 -5.41 6.40 -5.29
C ALA A 80 -6.72 6.15 -4.52
N MET A 81 -6.72 5.20 -3.57
CA MET A 81 -7.86 4.94 -2.70
C MET A 81 -8.19 6.13 -1.79
N ASP A 82 -7.18 6.76 -1.20
CA ASP A 82 -7.36 7.93 -0.33
C ASP A 82 -7.97 9.12 -1.10
N ASN A 83 -7.43 9.41 -2.28
CA ASN A 83 -7.95 10.46 -3.16
C ASN A 83 -9.39 10.17 -3.63
N ALA A 84 -9.69 8.92 -4.00
CA ALA A 84 -11.04 8.51 -4.39
C ALA A 84 -12.04 8.63 -3.23
N GLY A 85 -11.61 8.26 -2.01
CA GLY A 85 -12.40 8.45 -0.79
C GLY A 85 -12.68 9.93 -0.50
N ALA A 86 -11.64 10.77 -0.57
CA ALA A 86 -11.78 12.21 -0.39
C ALA A 86 -12.71 12.84 -1.43
N ALA A 87 -12.60 12.44 -2.70
CA ALA A 87 -13.50 12.89 -3.76
C ALA A 87 -14.95 12.46 -3.51
N THR A 88 -15.16 11.23 -3.04
CA THR A 88 -16.49 10.72 -2.69
C THR A 88 -17.10 11.51 -1.54
N LEU A 89 -16.32 11.82 -0.50
CA LEU A 89 -16.77 12.64 0.63
C LEU A 89 -17.07 14.09 0.21
N ALA A 90 -16.23 14.68 -0.63
CA ALA A 90 -16.45 16.03 -1.17
C ALA A 90 -17.71 16.11 -2.05
N ALA A 91 -18.10 15.00 -2.70
CA ALA A 91 -19.32 14.92 -3.49
C ALA A 91 -20.60 14.80 -2.65
N VAL A 92 -20.51 14.57 -1.33
CA VAL A 92 -21.67 14.55 -0.44
C VAL A 92 -22.23 15.98 -0.32
N PRO A 93 -23.47 16.25 -0.77
CA PRO A 93 -24.06 17.56 -0.61
C PRO A 93 -24.19 17.90 0.88
N GLN A 94 -23.69 19.06 1.29
CA GLN A 94 -23.91 19.60 2.64
C GLN A 94 -25.37 20.04 2.80
N HIS A 95 -26.32 19.10 2.89
CA HIS A 95 -27.73 19.38 3.21
C HIS A 95 -27.94 19.80 4.68
N GLY A 96 -26.96 20.48 5.29
CA GLY A 96 -26.93 20.86 6.71
C GLY A 96 -26.68 22.34 6.98
N ALA A 97 -26.56 23.20 5.96
CA ALA A 97 -26.51 24.66 6.12
C ALA A 97 -27.81 25.36 5.67
N GLY A 98 -28.93 24.65 5.82
CA GLY A 98 -30.25 25.11 5.40
C GLY A 98 -31.33 24.19 5.93
N LEU A 99 -31.35 23.97 7.26
CA LEU A 99 -32.59 23.51 7.89
C LEU A 99 -33.63 24.59 7.60
N ILE A 100 -34.48 24.35 6.60
CA ILE A 100 -35.77 25.00 6.50
C ILE A 100 -36.38 24.90 7.90
N PRO A 101 -36.77 26.00 8.56
CA PRO A 101 -37.47 25.91 9.83
C PRO A 101 -38.73 25.11 9.57
N LEU A 102 -38.74 23.84 9.97
CA LEU A 102 -39.95 23.08 10.15
C LEU A 102 -40.73 23.87 11.17
N VAL A 103 -41.71 24.64 10.70
CA VAL A 103 -42.70 25.32 11.52
C VAL A 103 -43.20 24.28 12.52
N ALA A 104 -42.80 24.46 13.77
CA ALA A 104 -43.35 23.71 14.87
C ALA A 104 -44.84 24.02 14.90
N ARG A 105 -45.67 23.09 14.41
CA ARG A 105 -47.11 23.16 14.63
C ARG A 105 -47.35 22.77 16.08
N SER A 106 -47.12 23.76 16.95
CA SER A 106 -47.44 23.74 18.37
C SER A 106 -48.92 23.44 18.50
N GLY A 107 -49.25 22.43 19.30
CA GLY A 107 -50.60 22.12 19.71
C GLY A 107 -51.27 23.33 20.35
N ALA A 108 -52.54 23.53 19.99
CA ALA A 108 -53.46 24.35 20.75
C ALA A 108 -54.64 23.45 21.11
N ASP A 109 -54.75 23.18 22.41
CA ASP A 109 -55.93 22.66 23.09
C ASP A 109 -57.19 23.48 22.81
N GLY A 110 -58.35 22.84 22.99
CA GLY A 110 -59.58 23.53 23.40
C GLY A 110 -60.68 23.57 22.34
N GLY A 111 -61.72 22.75 22.53
CA GLY A 111 -62.86 22.65 21.62
C GLY A 111 -63.88 23.78 21.72
N ALA A 112 -64.83 23.77 20.76
CA ALA A 112 -66.24 24.15 20.93
C ALA A 112 -67.00 23.94 19.60
N GLY A 113 -67.98 23.03 19.63
CA GLY A 113 -69.32 23.10 18.98
C GLY A 113 -69.49 23.54 17.52
N GLY A 114 -70.22 22.73 16.74
CA GLY A 114 -70.98 23.28 15.61
C GLY A 114 -71.40 22.30 14.51
N LEU A 115 -72.43 21.51 14.80
CA LEU A 115 -73.48 20.96 13.91
C LEU A 115 -73.39 21.21 12.38
N GLY A 116 -73.51 20.12 11.61
CA GLY A 116 -73.96 20.18 10.22
C GLY A 116 -73.89 18.83 9.47
N THR A 117 -74.89 17.97 9.64
CA THR A 117 -75.33 16.99 8.62
C THR A 117 -76.73 17.46 8.11
N PRO A 118 -77.37 16.91 7.05
CA PRO A 118 -77.00 15.77 6.20
C PRO A 118 -77.24 15.95 4.68
N ARG A 119 -76.58 15.13 3.85
CA ARG A 119 -77.18 14.14 2.92
C ARG A 119 -76.06 13.38 2.19
#